data_AF-A0A850KI12-F1
#
_entry.id   AF-A0A850KI12-F1
#
_cell.length_a   1.000
_cell.length_b   1.000
_cell.length_c   1.000
_cell.angle_alpha   90.00
_cell.angle_beta   90.00
_cell.angle_gamma   90.00
#
_symmetry.space_group_name_H-M   'P 1'
#
loop_
_entity.id
_entity.type
_entity.pdbx_description
1 polymer ?
#
loop_
_entity_poly.entity_id
_entity_poly.type
_entity_poly.pdbx_seq_one_letter_code
_entity_poly.pdbx_strand_id
1 'polypeptide(L)'
;MKIEVFKAPLWGAVGGAIVMVVIGFSWGGWVTSGKASFMSSEAAGVAVLARLTPICLDQYKHDVDKEAKHAALMDIKLWQRSDYVAKQGWALMPGETEVDDDVSRACASAISALDS
;
A
#
# COMPACT_ATOMS: atom_id res chain seq x y z
N MET A 1 50.46 -34.30 10.10
CA MET A 1 49.55 -33.86 11.17
C MET A 1 48.15 -33.82 10.58
N LYS A 2 47.25 -34.70 11.04
CA LYS A 2 45.96 -34.99 10.40
C LYS A 2 44.94 -33.92 10.83
N ILE A 3 44.58 -33.01 9.92
CA ILE A 3 43.56 -31.97 10.13
C ILE A 3 42.16 -32.64 10.03
N GLU A 4 41.78 -33.50 10.98
CA GLU A 4 40.45 -34.17 10.94
C GLU A 4 39.49 -33.66 12.02
N VAL A 5 40.00 -32.90 12.99
CA VAL A 5 39.22 -32.36 14.12
C VAL A 5 38.41 -31.11 13.74
N PHE A 6 38.71 -30.44 12.62
CA PHE A 6 38.01 -29.23 12.19
C PHE A 6 36.67 -29.48 11.48
N LYS A 7 36.40 -30.73 11.05
CA LYS A 7 35.17 -31.04 10.29
C LYS A 7 33.94 -31.11 11.20
N ALA A 8 34.04 -31.72 12.38
CA ALA A 8 32.93 -31.83 13.32
C ALA A 8 32.40 -30.48 13.86
N PRO A 9 33.23 -29.53 14.35
CA PRO A 9 32.75 -28.24 14.82
C PRO A 9 32.21 -27.36 13.69
N LEU A 10 32.72 -27.51 12.46
CA LEU A 10 32.24 -26.76 11.30
C LEU A 10 30.80 -27.14 10.94
N TRP A 11 30.45 -28.43 11.00
CA TRP A 11 29.08 -28.90 10.76
C TRP A 11 28.12 -28.48 11.88
N GLY A 12 28.58 -28.42 13.13
CA GLY A 12 27.81 -27.88 14.26
C GLY A 12 27.52 -26.38 14.12
N ALA A 13 28.48 -25.58 13.65
CA ALA A 13 28.31 -24.15 13.42
C ALA A 13 27.28 -23.86 12.31
N VAL A 14 27.31 -24.64 11.22
CA VAL A 14 26.32 -24.53 10.14
C VAL A 14 24.91 -24.87 10.65
N GLY A 15 24.77 -25.96 11.41
CA GLY A 15 23.49 -26.33 12.03
C GLY A 15 22.96 -25.26 12.97
N GLY A 16 23.80 -24.72 13.85
CA GLY A 16 23.43 -23.66 14.79
C GLY A 16 23.00 -22.36 14.09
N ALA A 17 23.70 -21.97 13.02
CA ALA A 17 23.33 -20.81 12.22
C ALA A 17 21.94 -20.96 11.57
N ILE A 18 21.63 -22.14 11.02
CA ILE A 18 20.31 -22.42 10.44
C ILE A 18 19.22 -22.31 11.51
N VAL A 19 19.45 -22.91 12.68
CA VAL A 19 18.47 -22.86 13.79
C VAL A 19 18.23 -21.41 14.26
N MET A 20 19.29 -20.59 14.41
CA MET A 20 19.13 -19.18 14.78
C MET A 20 18.34 -18.40 13.73
N VAL A 21 18.62 -18.60 12.44
CA VAL A 21 17.89 -17.95 11.35
C VAL A 21 16.40 -18.36 11.41
N VAL A 22 16.10 -19.65 11.51
CA VAL A 22 14.71 -20.13 11.55
C VAL A 22 13.95 -19.53 12.74
N ILE A 23 14.53 -19.54 13.94
CA ILE A 23 13.90 -18.96 15.13
C ILE A 23 13.76 -17.43 14.99
N GLY A 24 14.79 -16.75 14.51
CA GLY A 24 14.80 -15.29 14.31
C GLY A 24 13.72 -14.82 13.33
N PHE A 25 13.59 -15.49 12.19
CA PHE A 25 12.58 -15.15 11.17
C PHE A 25 11.17 -15.65 11.51
N SER A 26 11.00 -16.71 12.31
CA SER A 26 9.67 -17.25 12.64
C SER A 26 9.04 -16.58 13.86
N TRP A 27 9.80 -16.37 14.93
CA TRP A 27 9.29 -15.81 16.19
C TRP A 27 9.98 -14.50 16.59
N GLY A 28 11.27 -14.36 16.29
CA GLY A 28 12.04 -13.16 16.63
C GLY A 28 11.67 -11.90 15.85
N GLY A 29 10.81 -12.00 14.83
CA GLY A 29 10.41 -10.87 13.99
C GLY A 29 11.55 -10.30 13.15
N TRP A 30 12.61 -11.08 12.88
CA TRP A 30 13.66 -10.64 11.99
C TRP A 30 13.12 -10.40 10.59
N VAL A 31 13.36 -9.20 10.07
CA VAL A 31 13.07 -8.80 8.69
C VAL A 31 14.37 -8.43 8.02
N THR A 32 14.53 -8.78 6.74
CA THR A 32 15.66 -8.29 5.95
C THR A 32 15.46 -6.80 5.65
N SER A 33 16.56 -6.06 5.45
CA SER A 33 16.49 -4.62 5.15
C SER A 33 15.55 -4.30 3.97
N GLY A 34 15.62 -5.07 2.89
CA GLY A 34 14.73 -4.90 1.74
C GLY A 34 13.24 -5.10 2.07
N LYS A 35 12.92 -6.10 2.90
CA LYS A 35 11.54 -6.33 3.37
C LYS A 35 11.08 -5.21 4.30
N ALA A 36 11.95 -4.77 5.22
CA ALA A 36 11.65 -3.66 6.12
C ALA A 36 11.36 -2.35 5.36
N SER A 37 12.18 -2.02 4.35
CA SER A 37 11.97 -0.85 3.51
C SER A 37 10.66 -0.92 2.72
N PHE A 38 10.36 -2.07 2.11
CA PHE A 38 9.11 -2.29 1.39
C PHE A 38 7.88 -2.14 2.30
N MET A 39 7.90 -2.76 3.48
CA MET A 39 6.82 -2.64 4.46
C MET A 39 6.62 -1.21 4.93
N SER A 40 7.72 -0.46 5.13
CA SER A 40 7.67 0.95 5.51
C SER A 40 7.01 1.81 4.43
N SER A 41 7.40 1.64 3.15
CA SER A 41 6.81 2.37 2.04
C SER A 41 5.32 2.04 1.85
N GLU A 42 4.95 0.78 1.99
CA GLU A 42 3.55 0.35 1.87
C GLU A 42 2.71 0.91 3.03
N ALA A 43 3.20 0.82 4.26
CA ALA A 43 2.52 1.37 5.43
C ALA A 43 2.34 2.88 5.33
N ALA A 44 3.37 3.60 4.83
CA ALA A 44 3.28 5.03 4.58
C ALA A 44 2.21 5.34 3.52
N GLY A 45 2.20 4.62 2.39
CA GLY A 45 1.17 4.77 1.35
C GLY A 45 -0.25 4.56 1.89
N VAL A 46 -0.48 3.46 2.63
CA VAL A 46 -1.79 3.19 3.24
C VAL A 46 -2.20 4.29 4.21
N ALA A 47 -1.28 4.77 5.06
CA ALA A 47 -1.57 5.84 6.01
C ALA A 47 -1.91 7.16 5.30
N VAL A 48 -1.22 7.49 4.21
CA VAL A 48 -1.51 8.66 3.37
C VAL A 48 -2.89 8.51 2.74
N LEU A 49 -3.18 7.39 2.08
CA LEU A 49 -4.49 7.15 1.45
C LEU A 49 -5.63 7.18 2.46
N ALA A 50 -5.44 6.68 3.67
CA ALA A 50 -6.43 6.74 4.74
C ALA A 50 -6.77 8.18 5.17
N ARG A 51 -5.88 9.15 4.92
CA ARG A 51 -6.09 10.58 5.22
C ARG A 51 -6.58 11.38 4.02
N LEU A 52 -6.09 11.07 2.82
CA LEU A 52 -6.45 11.79 1.60
C LEU A 52 -7.81 11.33 1.04
N THR A 53 -8.18 10.07 1.22
CA THR A 53 -9.48 9.55 0.75
C THR A 53 -10.68 10.30 1.37
N PRO A 54 -10.71 10.56 2.70
CA PRO A 54 -11.74 11.42 3.29
C PRO A 54 -11.83 12.83 2.70
N ILE A 55 -10.68 13.44 2.34
CA ILE A 55 -10.65 14.76 1.69
C ILE A 55 -11.29 14.66 0.31
N CYS A 56 -10.93 13.65 -0.48
CA CYS A 56 -11.54 13.42 -1.79
C CYS A 56 -13.06 13.22 -1.71
N LEU A 57 -13.54 12.50 -0.68
CA LEU A 57 -14.97 12.33 -0.44
C LEU A 57 -15.67 13.65 -0.09
N ASP A 58 -15.00 14.54 0.64
CA ASP A 58 -15.53 15.86 0.95
C ASP A 58 -15.63 16.74 -0.31
N GLN A 59 -14.60 16.73 -1.15
CA GLN A 59 -14.59 17.40 -2.45
C GLN A 59 -15.70 16.88 -3.37
N TYR A 60 -15.88 15.55 -3.42
CA TYR A 60 -16.98 14.90 -4.14
C TYR A 60 -18.36 15.35 -3.63
N LYS A 61 -18.54 15.42 -2.31
CA LYS A 61 -19.82 15.84 -1.70
C LYS A 61 -20.16 17.30 -1.97
N HIS A 62 -19.15 18.17 -2.06
CA HIS A 62 -19.31 19.59 -2.34
C HIS A 62 -19.38 19.92 -3.84
N ASP A 63 -19.28 18.92 -4.73
CA ASP A 63 -19.43 19.13 -6.17
C ASP A 63 -20.86 19.56 -6.52
N VAL A 64 -20.99 20.65 -7.29
CA VAL A 64 -22.27 21.22 -7.70
C VAL A 64 -23.09 20.23 -8.55
N ASP A 65 -22.41 19.39 -9.33
CA ASP A 65 -23.02 18.42 -10.23
C ASP A 65 -22.88 16.98 -9.69
N LYS A 66 -22.77 16.82 -8.36
CA LYS A 66 -22.52 15.52 -7.69
C LYS A 66 -23.40 14.39 -8.24
N GLU A 67 -24.71 14.59 -8.35
CA GLU A 67 -25.62 13.51 -8.77
C GLU A 67 -25.38 13.06 -10.21
N ALA A 68 -25.20 14.01 -11.14
CA ALA A 68 -24.93 13.71 -12.54
C ALA A 68 -23.56 13.03 -12.70
N LYS A 69 -22.53 13.54 -12.01
CA LYS A 69 -21.17 12.98 -12.05
C LYS A 69 -21.08 11.63 -11.34
N HIS A 70 -21.86 11.40 -10.29
CA HIS A 70 -21.97 10.11 -9.62
C HIS A 70 -22.58 9.05 -10.55
N ALA A 71 -23.69 9.38 -11.20
CA ALA A 71 -24.31 8.48 -12.17
C ALA A 71 -23.34 8.12 -13.30
N ALA A 72 -22.62 9.13 -13.84
CA ALA A 72 -21.59 8.90 -14.84
C ALA A 72 -20.42 8.03 -14.33
N LEU A 73 -19.98 8.20 -13.08
CA LEU A 73 -18.95 7.36 -12.46
C LEU A 73 -19.41 5.91 -12.32
N MET A 74 -20.69 5.68 -12.00
CA MET A 74 -21.24 4.33 -11.87
C MET A 74 -21.45 3.64 -13.22
N ASP A 75 -21.76 4.41 -14.27
CA ASP A 75 -21.98 3.89 -15.63
C ASP A 75 -20.68 3.43 -16.32
N ILE A 76 -19.54 4.02 -15.98
CA ILE A 76 -18.25 3.63 -16.55
C ILE A 76 -17.64 2.39 -15.87
N LYS A 77 -16.71 1.76 -16.59
CA LYS A 77 -16.01 0.56 -16.13
C LYS A 77 -15.08 0.88 -14.95
N LEU A 78 -14.94 -0.08 -14.03
CA LEU A 78 -14.14 0.07 -12.80
C LEU A 78 -12.72 0.59 -13.03
N TRP A 79 -12.03 0.12 -14.08
CA TRP A 79 -10.67 0.54 -14.43
C TRP A 79 -10.57 1.98 -14.96
N GLN A 80 -11.68 2.60 -15.36
CA GLN A 80 -11.74 4.00 -15.80
C GLN A 80 -12.15 4.95 -14.67
N ARG A 81 -12.67 4.42 -13.56
CA ARG A 81 -13.21 5.24 -12.46
C ARG A 81 -12.16 6.12 -11.79
N SER A 82 -10.92 5.64 -11.62
CA SER A 82 -9.85 6.45 -11.04
C SER A 82 -9.50 7.65 -11.91
N ASP A 83 -9.34 7.45 -13.22
CA ASP A 83 -9.06 8.53 -14.18
C ASP A 83 -10.23 9.53 -14.24
N TYR A 84 -11.47 9.06 -14.15
CA TYR A 84 -12.63 9.93 -14.05
C TYR A 84 -12.60 10.79 -12.78
N VAL A 85 -12.33 10.18 -11.61
CA VAL A 85 -12.22 10.91 -10.33
C VAL A 85 -11.10 11.95 -10.37
N ALA A 86 -9.96 11.62 -10.98
CA ALA A 86 -8.87 12.57 -11.21
C ALA A 86 -9.31 13.74 -12.08
N LYS A 87 -10.01 13.47 -13.19
CA LYS A 87 -10.54 14.50 -14.11
C LYS A 87 -11.59 15.41 -13.49
N GLN A 88 -12.38 14.91 -12.53
CA GLN A 88 -13.30 15.76 -11.77
C GLN A 88 -12.58 16.65 -10.74
N GLY A 89 -11.29 16.39 -10.47
CA GLY A 89 -10.51 17.14 -9.48
C GLY A 89 -10.80 16.74 -8.04
N TRP A 90 -11.60 15.69 -7.81
CA TRP A 90 -11.93 15.25 -6.44
C TRP A 90 -10.70 14.70 -5.72
N ALA A 91 -9.80 14.02 -6.44
CA ALA A 91 -8.55 13.49 -5.90
C ALA A 91 -7.40 14.50 -5.85
N LEU A 92 -7.59 15.74 -6.33
CA LEU A 92 -6.59 16.80 -6.21
C LEU A 92 -6.57 17.32 -4.77
N MET A 93 -5.44 17.19 -4.08
CA MET A 93 -5.34 17.64 -2.69
C MET A 93 -5.18 19.16 -2.61
N PRO A 94 -5.72 19.79 -1.55
CA PRO A 94 -5.55 21.23 -1.35
C PRO A 94 -4.07 21.63 -1.28
N GLY A 95 -3.65 22.53 -2.17
CA GLY A 95 -2.27 23.00 -2.26
C GLY A 95 -1.38 22.22 -3.22
N GLU A 96 -1.88 21.14 -3.83
CA GLU A 96 -1.19 20.41 -4.89
C GLU A 96 -1.66 20.85 -6.28
N THR A 97 -0.80 20.68 -7.28
CA THR A 97 -1.11 20.98 -8.69
C THR A 97 -1.31 19.73 -9.54
N GLU A 98 -0.92 18.57 -9.01
CA GLU A 98 -1.00 17.27 -9.68
C GLU A 98 -1.83 16.31 -8.85
N VAL A 99 -2.50 15.38 -9.52
CA VAL A 99 -3.33 14.38 -8.86
C VAL A 99 -2.50 13.13 -8.60
N ASP A 100 -2.58 12.60 -7.39
CA ASP A 100 -2.03 11.29 -7.06
C ASP A 100 -2.97 10.16 -7.54
N ASP A 101 -2.41 9.24 -8.33
CA ASP A 101 -3.13 8.13 -8.93
C ASP A 101 -3.66 7.12 -7.89
N ASP A 102 -2.91 6.89 -6.81
CA ASP A 102 -3.34 6.01 -5.72
C ASP A 102 -4.51 6.63 -4.95
N VAL A 103 -4.48 7.95 -4.74
CA VAL A 103 -5.62 8.68 -4.15
C VAL A 103 -6.85 8.59 -5.03
N SER A 104 -6.68 8.74 -6.34
CA SER A 104 -7.77 8.61 -7.32
C SER A 104 -8.40 7.22 -7.30
N ARG A 105 -7.58 6.16 -7.22
CA ARG A 105 -8.06 4.78 -7.08
C ARG A 105 -8.79 4.55 -5.76
N ALA A 106 -8.20 4.98 -4.65
CA ALA A 106 -8.79 4.82 -3.32
C ALA A 106 -10.13 5.56 -3.22
N CYS A 107 -10.20 6.77 -3.76
CA CYS A 107 -11.41 7.57 -3.77
C CYS A 107 -12.50 6.99 -4.69
N ALA A 108 -12.14 6.55 -5.90
CA ALA A 108 -13.09 5.86 -6.78
C ALA A 108 -13.70 4.62 -6.12
N SER A 109 -12.88 3.84 -5.41
CA SER A 109 -13.34 2.69 -4.62
C SER A 109 -14.28 3.12 -3.49
N ALA A 110 -13.90 4.14 -2.73
CA ALA A 110 -14.70 4.64 -1.61
C ALA A 110 -16.05 5.20 -2.06
N ILE A 111 -16.11 5.96 -3.15
CA ILE A 111 -17.37 6.47 -3.72
C ILE A 111 -18.25 5.30 -4.19
N SER A 112 -17.66 4.33 -4.88
CA SER A 112 -18.38 3.13 -5.35
C SER A 112 -18.97 2.30 -4.19
N ALA A 113 -18.30 2.29 -3.03
CA ALA A 113 -18.77 1.60 -1.84
C ALA A 113 -19.89 2.35 -1.07
N LEU A 114 -20.21 3.59 -1.42
CA LEU A 114 -21.34 4.32 -0.84
C LEU A 114 -22.69 3.98 -1.50
N ASP A 115 -22.65 3.40 -2.70
CA ASP A 115 -23.83 3.03 -3.50
C ASP A 115 -24.30 1.58 -3.24
N SER A 116 -23.48 0.79 -2.53
CA SER A 116 -23.76 -0.63 -2.19
C SER A 116 -24.65 -0.81 -0.96
#